data_AF-A0A966MFB6-F1
#
_entry.id   AF-A0A966MFB6-F1
#
_cell.length_a   1.000
_cell.length_b   1.000
_cell.length_c   1.000
_cell.angle_alpha   90.00
_cell.angle_beta   90.00
_cell.angle_gamma   90.00
#
_symmetry.space_group_name_H-M   'P 1'
#
loop_
_entity.id
_entity.type
_entity.pdbx_description
1 polymer ?
#
loop_
_entity_poly.entity_id
_entity_poly.type
_entity_poly.pdbx_seq_one_letter_code
_entity_poly.pdbx_strand_id
1 'polypeptide(L)'
;MFDLGLTELLLIGIVALIIVGPKDLPVLFRRVGEFVGRMKGMAREFTSAMNDAADQSGVKDISKTIRTATNPVKTGLDRVGEATKEFTNFDPLSETGKLASKRAEAAKKIHEATANRSKNNKTERVGSNLEESEKSSSENTIKSEIKLQEGFFVAISISLMGGLIIAFPIIGYQMWRFVAPGLYKSEKGAFLPFLLASPLMFFLGASFAYFVVTPLAFDFFLGFQQPGSLASGENSETGTAGIAFQGSAQEYLSLTIKFIVAFGICFQLPVLLTLMGKAGLISSSGLKNVRKFAIVGILVLAALVTPPDVITQIILFVVVYGLYEISIFLVARVEKKINEQLANDGYFEDENEDFDDPIMKEFDEKE
;
A
#
# COMPACT_ATOMS: atom_id res chain seq x y z
N MET A 1 -3.16 6.88 -7.88
CA MET A 1 -2.47 6.35 -6.67
C MET A 1 -3.44 6.21 -5.50
N PHE A 2 -4.43 7.10 -5.35
CA PHE A 2 -5.75 6.79 -4.80
C PHE A 2 -6.71 7.62 -5.63
N ASP A 3 -7.52 6.98 -6.48
CA ASP A 3 -8.45 7.69 -7.35
C ASP A 3 -9.73 7.98 -6.56
N LEU A 4 -9.58 8.71 -5.46
CA LEU A 4 -10.71 9.19 -4.68
C LEU A 4 -11.38 10.28 -5.51
N GLY A 5 -12.48 9.95 -6.16
CA GLY A 5 -13.33 10.89 -6.84
C GLY A 5 -13.90 11.92 -5.85
N LEU A 6 -14.12 13.13 -6.36
CA LEU A 6 -14.80 14.20 -5.62
C LEU A 6 -16.16 13.74 -5.09
N THR A 7 -16.82 12.83 -5.80
CA THR A 7 -18.09 12.21 -5.42
C THR A 7 -17.99 11.35 -4.17
N GLU A 8 -16.94 10.55 -3.98
CA GLU A 8 -16.78 9.75 -2.76
C GLU A 8 -16.39 10.61 -1.58
N LEU A 9 -15.53 11.62 -1.79
CA LEU A 9 -15.18 12.57 -0.74
C LEU A 9 -16.42 13.32 -0.25
N LEU A 10 -17.31 13.69 -1.19
CA LEU A 10 -18.58 14.32 -0.89
C LEU A 10 -19.52 13.36 -0.16
N LEU A 11 -19.65 12.11 -0.61
CA LEU A 11 -20.45 11.07 0.06
C LEU A 11 -19.96 10.86 1.51
N ILE A 12 -18.65 10.69 1.71
CA ILE A 12 -18.03 10.54 3.03
C ILE A 12 -18.32 11.78 3.88
N GLY A 13 -18.21 12.98 3.31
CA GLY A 13 -18.53 14.23 4.00
C GLY A 13 -19.99 14.30 4.46
N ILE A 14 -20.93 13.92 3.60
CA ILE A 14 -22.36 13.86 3.94
C ILE A 14 -22.62 12.79 5.01
N VAL A 15 -22.09 11.59 4.84
CA VAL A 15 -22.28 10.49 5.79
C VAL A 15 -21.64 10.84 7.14
N ALA A 16 -20.48 11.48 7.15
CA ALA A 16 -19.86 12.00 8.36
C ALA A 16 -20.74 13.06 9.03
N LEU A 17 -21.35 13.98 8.27
CA LEU A 17 -22.27 14.98 8.81
C LEU A 17 -23.51 14.34 9.44
N ILE A 18 -24.05 13.28 8.83
CA ILE A 18 -25.22 12.56 9.33
C ILE A 18 -24.88 11.77 10.61
N ILE A 19 -23.75 11.05 10.61
CA ILE A 19 -23.42 10.08 11.67
C ILE A 19 -22.70 10.72 12.84
N VAL A 20 -21.69 11.56 12.57
CA VAL A 20 -20.93 12.27 13.61
C VAL A 20 -21.71 13.50 14.10
N GLY A 21 -22.55 14.07 13.24
CA GLY A 21 -23.28 15.28 13.53
C GLY A 21 -22.46 16.55 13.24
N PRO A 22 -23.10 17.64 12.80
CA PRO A 22 -22.41 18.88 12.44
C PRO A 22 -21.68 19.56 13.61
N LYS A 23 -22.00 19.19 14.86
CA LYS A 23 -21.39 19.75 16.07
C LYS A 23 -20.06 19.09 16.43
N ASP A 24 -19.88 17.80 16.13
CA ASP A 24 -18.70 17.04 16.56
C ASP A 24 -17.59 16.99 15.50
N LEU A 25 -17.93 17.24 14.22
CA LEU A 25 -16.98 17.32 13.11
C LEU A 25 -15.89 18.40 13.30
N PRO A 26 -16.22 19.66 13.66
CA PRO A 26 -15.20 20.69 13.91
C PRO A 26 -14.27 20.33 15.07
N VAL A 27 -14.81 19.67 16.10
CA VAL A 27 -14.03 19.19 17.26
C VAL A 27 -13.06 18.09 16.83
N LEU A 28 -13.51 17.15 15.98
CA LEU A 28 -12.67 16.11 15.42
C LEU A 28 -11.52 16.70 14.57
N PHE A 29 -11.83 17.66 13.69
CA PHE A 29 -10.81 18.31 12.85
C PHE A 29 -9.77 19.07 13.67
N ARG A 30 -10.17 19.71 14.78
CA ARG A 30 -9.22 20.33 15.72
C ARG A 30 -8.28 19.31 16.36
N ARG A 31 -8.81 18.18 16.85
CA ARG A 31 -7.99 17.12 17.47
C ARG A 31 -7.00 16.50 16.46
N VAL A 32 -7.45 16.23 15.24
CA VAL A 32 -6.59 15.74 14.15
C VAL A 32 -5.55 16.80 13.77
N GLY A 33 -5.96 18.06 13.65
CA GLY A 33 -5.06 19.18 13.34
C GLY A 33 -3.97 19.39 14.39
N GLU A 34 -4.30 19.30 15.68
CA GLU A 34 -3.35 19.36 16.78
C GLU A 34 -2.33 18.22 16.74
N PHE A 35 -2.79 16.99 16.45
CA PHE A 35 -1.91 15.83 16.28
C PHE A 35 -0.97 15.98 15.09
N VAL A 36 -1.48 16.35 13.91
CA VAL A 36 -0.69 16.58 12.70
C VAL A 36 0.30 17.72 12.91
N GLY A 37 -0.09 18.77 13.63
CA GLY A 37 0.78 19.88 14.03
C GLY A 37 1.97 19.40 14.87
N ARG A 38 1.71 18.59 15.91
CA ARG A 38 2.76 18.00 16.76
C ARG A 38 3.67 17.06 15.98
N MET A 39 3.11 16.20 15.13
CA MET A 39 3.87 15.27 14.30
C MET A 39 4.75 15.99 13.29
N LYS A 40 4.27 17.08 12.68
CA LYS A 40 5.06 17.93 11.77
C LYS A 40 6.18 18.67 12.50
N GLY A 41 5.95 19.09 13.75
CA GLY A 41 6.99 19.61 14.63
C GLY A 41 8.08 18.56 14.88
N MET A 42 7.69 17.38 15.34
CA MET A 42 8.59 16.27 15.62
C MET A 42 9.36 15.79 14.37
N ALA A 43 8.72 15.74 13.20
CA ALA A 43 9.38 15.37 11.95
C ALA A 43 10.44 16.40 11.52
N ARG A 44 10.21 17.69 11.81
CA ARG A 44 11.21 18.75 11.56
C ARG A 44 12.39 18.62 12.50
N GLU A 45 12.15 18.37 13.77
CA GLU A 45 13.20 18.13 14.77
C GLU A 45 14.01 16.88 14.44
N PHE A 46 13.36 15.79 14.03
CA PHE A 46 14.02 14.57 13.57
C PHE A 46 14.82 14.81 12.29
N THR A 47 14.28 15.55 11.32
CA THR A 47 15.01 15.89 10.08
C THR A 47 16.22 16.76 10.38
N SER A 48 16.11 17.71 11.32
CA SER A 48 17.24 18.52 11.77
C SER A 48 18.29 17.67 12.47
N ALA A 49 17.88 16.88 13.47
CA ALA A 49 18.77 16.00 14.22
C ALA A 49 19.45 14.94 13.33
N MET A 50 18.74 14.43 12.32
CA MET A 50 19.29 13.48 11.35
C MET A 50 20.26 14.17 10.36
N ASN A 51 20.01 15.42 9.98
CA ASN A 51 20.96 16.22 9.18
C ASN A 51 22.22 16.56 10.00
N ASP A 52 22.06 16.96 11.26
CA ASP A 52 23.17 17.29 12.16
C ASP A 52 24.01 16.04 12.47
N ALA A 53 23.37 14.89 12.66
CA ALA A 53 24.04 13.60 12.84
C ALA A 53 24.70 13.08 11.53
N ALA A 54 24.08 13.31 10.36
CA ALA A 54 24.67 12.97 9.07
C ALA A 54 25.89 13.83 8.73
N ASP A 55 25.88 15.11 9.13
CA ASP A 55 27.02 16.01 9.00
C ASP A 55 28.16 15.61 9.95
N GLN A 56 27.87 15.10 11.15
CA GLN A 56 28.90 14.59 12.08
C GLN A 56 29.45 13.20 11.73
N SER A 57 28.72 12.38 10.96
CA SER A 57 29.10 11.00 10.65
C SER A 57 29.76 10.80 9.26
N GLY A 58 29.96 11.87 8.48
CA GLY A 58 30.64 11.80 7.18
C GLY A 58 29.84 11.10 6.06
N VAL A 59 28.60 10.68 6.34
CA VAL A 59 27.73 9.95 5.39
C VAL A 59 27.34 10.80 4.18
N LYS A 60 27.33 12.12 4.35
CA LYS A 60 27.04 13.10 3.27
C LYS A 60 28.09 13.07 2.16
N ASP A 61 29.35 12.85 2.49
CA ASP A 61 30.44 12.79 1.51
C ASP A 61 30.41 11.49 0.70
N ILE A 62 29.97 10.39 1.31
CA ILE A 62 29.71 9.11 0.64
C ILE A 62 28.55 9.27 -0.35
N SER A 63 27.45 9.91 0.06
CA SER A 63 26.30 10.16 -0.82
C SER A 63 26.65 11.05 -2.02
N LYS A 64 27.50 12.07 -1.83
CA LYS A 64 28.01 12.94 -2.91
C LYS A 64 28.95 12.19 -3.85
N THR A 65 29.81 11.32 -3.32
CA THR A 65 30.74 10.52 -4.11
C THR A 65 29.99 9.50 -4.97
N ILE A 66 28.98 8.83 -4.41
CA ILE A 66 28.11 7.92 -5.16
C ILE A 66 27.34 8.68 -6.25
N ARG A 67 26.74 9.83 -5.93
CA ARG A 67 26.01 10.67 -6.93
C ARG A 67 26.91 11.19 -8.05
N THR A 68 28.16 11.48 -7.76
CA THR A 68 29.12 11.98 -8.75
C THR A 68 29.64 10.84 -9.63
N ALA A 69 29.85 9.65 -9.05
CA ALA A 69 30.24 8.45 -9.79
C ALA A 69 29.13 7.88 -10.68
N THR A 70 27.85 8.13 -10.35
CA THR A 70 26.69 7.61 -11.09
C THR A 70 26.10 8.55 -12.13
N ASN A 71 26.72 9.71 -12.40
CA ASN A 71 26.20 10.68 -13.37
C ASN A 71 27.06 10.74 -14.67
N PRO A 72 26.90 9.78 -15.61
CA PRO A 72 27.71 9.69 -16.83
C PRO A 72 27.52 10.87 -17.79
N VAL A 73 26.40 11.59 -17.68
CA VAL A 73 26.04 12.72 -18.56
C VAL A 73 26.97 13.92 -18.37
N LYS A 74 27.44 14.17 -17.13
CA LYS A 74 28.32 15.30 -16.83
C LYS A 74 29.73 15.08 -17.41
N THR A 75 30.27 13.88 -17.24
CA THR A 75 31.57 13.49 -17.80
C THR A 75 31.53 13.47 -19.34
N GLY A 76 30.39 13.14 -19.94
CA GLY A 76 30.19 13.23 -21.39
C GLY A 76 30.19 14.68 -21.89
N LEU A 77 29.51 15.58 -21.18
CA LEU A 77 29.43 17.00 -21.56
C LEU A 77 30.78 17.73 -21.46
N ASP A 78 31.58 17.41 -20.43
CA ASP A 78 32.92 17.99 -20.26
C ASP A 78 33.88 17.57 -21.39
N ARG A 79 33.82 16.29 -21.82
CA ARG A 79 34.62 15.81 -22.97
C ARG A 79 34.18 16.41 -24.30
N VAL A 80 32.88 16.64 -24.48
CA VAL A 80 32.37 17.35 -25.67
C VAL A 80 32.84 18.80 -25.66
N GLY A 81 32.82 19.47 -24.51
CA GLY A 81 33.37 20.82 -24.36
C GLY A 81 34.87 20.91 -24.62
N GLU A 82 35.63 19.88 -24.23
CA GLU A 82 37.08 19.79 -24.44
C GLU A 82 37.42 19.51 -25.92
N ALA A 83 36.71 18.58 -26.57
CA ALA A 83 36.83 18.29 -28.00
C ALA A 83 36.47 19.50 -28.89
N THR A 84 35.54 20.35 -28.42
CA THR A 84 35.16 21.57 -29.13
C THR A 84 36.26 22.64 -29.08
N LYS A 85 37.04 22.70 -27.99
CA LYS A 85 38.20 23.61 -27.88
C LYS A 85 39.36 23.15 -28.78
N GLU A 86 39.55 21.85 -28.95
CA GLU A 86 40.56 21.30 -29.84
C GLU A 86 40.28 21.65 -31.32
N PHE A 87 39.00 21.72 -31.70
CA PHE A 87 38.57 22.10 -33.05
C PHE A 87 38.81 23.58 -33.40
N THR A 88 38.98 24.47 -32.41
CA THR A 88 39.22 25.90 -32.65
C THR A 88 40.65 26.23 -33.08
N ASN A 89 41.61 25.30 -32.95
CA ASN A 89 43.01 25.48 -33.36
C ASN A 89 43.29 24.76 -34.69
N PHE A 90 42.52 25.04 -35.74
CA PHE A 90 42.72 24.46 -37.07
C PHE A 90 43.28 25.51 -38.04
N ASP A 91 44.51 25.30 -38.52
CA ASP A 91 45.17 26.13 -39.54
C ASP A 91 44.97 25.48 -40.95
N PRO A 92 44.23 26.13 -41.87
CA PRO A 92 43.75 25.51 -43.10
C PRO A 92 44.75 25.44 -44.26
N LEU A 93 46.03 25.82 -44.09
CA LEU A 93 47.00 25.88 -45.19
C LEU A 93 48.16 24.87 -45.14
N SER A 94 47.94 23.69 -44.54
CA SER A 94 48.87 22.56 -44.65
C SER A 94 48.31 21.43 -45.54
N GLU A 95 49.19 20.70 -46.25
CA GLU A 95 48.90 19.60 -47.19
C GLU A 95 47.98 18.48 -46.62
N THR A 96 47.71 18.52 -45.32
CA THR A 96 46.67 17.74 -44.63
C THR A 96 45.23 17.99 -45.14
N GLY A 97 44.92 19.18 -45.68
CA GLY A 97 43.60 19.52 -46.21
C GLY A 97 43.22 18.78 -47.50
N LYS A 98 44.20 18.53 -48.37
CA LYS A 98 44.03 17.72 -49.60
C LYS A 98 43.88 16.22 -49.30
N LEU A 99 44.41 15.77 -48.16
CA LEU A 99 44.20 14.42 -47.64
C LEU A 99 42.87 14.27 -46.91
N ALA A 100 42.36 15.33 -46.27
CA ALA A 100 41.05 15.34 -45.63
C ALA A 100 39.91 15.21 -46.65
N SER A 101 40.00 15.87 -47.81
CA SER A 101 39.02 15.70 -48.90
C SER A 101 39.02 14.27 -49.46
N LYS A 102 40.21 13.68 -49.70
CA LYS A 102 40.34 12.26 -50.11
C LYS A 102 39.83 11.28 -49.05
N ARG A 103 40.05 11.55 -47.76
CA ARG A 103 39.55 10.72 -46.65
C ARG A 103 38.05 10.86 -46.46
N ALA A 104 37.47 12.04 -46.65
CA ALA A 104 36.03 12.26 -46.62
C ALA A 104 35.32 11.53 -47.77
N GLU A 105 35.94 11.49 -48.95
CA GLU A 105 35.42 10.76 -50.11
C GLU A 105 35.52 9.24 -49.93
N ALA A 106 36.63 8.75 -49.36
CA ALA A 106 36.79 7.34 -48.97
C ALA A 106 35.80 6.93 -47.87
N ALA A 107 35.55 7.79 -46.87
CA ALA A 107 34.58 7.56 -45.81
C ALA A 107 33.15 7.51 -46.35
N LYS A 108 32.77 8.37 -47.31
CA LYS A 108 31.47 8.30 -47.98
C LYS A 108 31.29 6.98 -48.73
N LYS A 109 32.31 6.50 -49.46
CA LYS A 109 32.25 5.19 -50.15
C LYS A 109 32.12 4.01 -49.20
N ILE A 110 32.81 4.04 -48.05
CA ILE A 110 32.71 3.00 -47.02
C ILE A 110 31.32 3.04 -46.37
N HIS A 111 30.78 4.23 -46.08
CA HIS A 111 29.42 4.37 -45.55
C HIS A 111 28.35 3.90 -46.53
N GLU A 112 28.50 4.19 -47.82
CA GLU A 112 27.55 3.78 -48.86
C GLU A 112 27.61 2.26 -49.12
N ALA A 113 28.82 1.68 -49.17
CA ALA A 113 29.00 0.23 -49.26
C ALA A 113 28.46 -0.51 -48.02
N THR A 114 28.64 0.07 -46.82
CA THR A 114 28.12 -0.49 -45.56
C THR A 114 26.60 -0.36 -45.49
N ALA A 115 26.03 0.76 -45.98
CA ALA A 115 24.58 0.95 -46.07
C ALA A 115 23.93 -0.03 -47.05
N ASN A 116 24.57 -0.31 -48.19
CA ASN A 116 24.06 -1.27 -49.16
C ASN A 116 24.19 -2.73 -48.66
N ARG A 117 25.25 -3.07 -47.93
CA ARG A 117 25.40 -4.38 -47.28
C ARG A 117 24.39 -4.59 -46.15
N SER A 118 24.05 -3.53 -45.42
CA SER A 118 22.99 -3.55 -44.41
C SER A 118 21.59 -3.70 -45.03
N LYS A 119 21.35 -3.09 -46.20
CA LYS A 119 20.09 -3.24 -46.94
C LYS A 119 19.92 -4.64 -47.54
N ASN A 120 20.94 -5.21 -48.21
CA ASN A 120 20.85 -6.57 -48.77
C ASN A 120 20.62 -7.64 -47.70
N ASN A 121 21.31 -7.55 -46.56
CA ASN A 121 21.10 -8.48 -45.44
C ASN A 121 19.70 -8.33 -44.81
N LYS A 122 19.05 -7.18 -44.99
CA LYS A 122 17.68 -6.94 -44.51
C LYS A 122 16.64 -7.47 -45.50
N THR A 123 16.90 -7.38 -46.81
CA THR A 123 15.99 -7.89 -47.85
C THR A 123 15.98 -9.42 -47.92
N GLU A 124 17.14 -10.09 -47.81
CA GLU A 124 17.21 -11.56 -47.79
C GLU A 124 16.58 -12.18 -46.53
N ARG A 125 16.64 -11.49 -45.38
CA ARG A 125 15.98 -11.92 -44.13
C ARG A 125 14.48 -11.64 -44.11
N VAL A 126 13.95 -10.84 -45.03
CA VAL A 126 12.51 -10.53 -45.10
C VAL A 126 11.80 -11.51 -46.02
N GLY A 127 12.44 -12.02 -47.07
CA GLY A 127 11.82 -12.98 -48.00
C GLY A 127 11.50 -14.35 -47.40
N SER A 128 12.36 -14.90 -46.53
CA SER A 128 12.16 -16.23 -45.92
C SER A 128 11.23 -16.23 -44.71
N ASN A 129 10.98 -15.06 -44.11
CA ASN A 129 10.19 -14.93 -42.89
C ASN A 129 8.70 -14.60 -43.15
N LEU A 130 8.30 -14.36 -44.40
CA LEU A 130 6.91 -13.96 -44.71
C LEU A 130 5.95 -15.15 -44.72
N GLU A 131 6.36 -16.33 -45.20
CA GLU A 131 5.51 -17.53 -45.22
C GLU A 131 5.39 -18.20 -43.83
N GLU A 132 6.42 -18.07 -42.98
CA GLU A 132 6.43 -18.62 -41.62
C GLU A 132 5.75 -17.67 -40.60
N SER A 133 5.73 -16.37 -40.91
CA SER A 133 5.09 -15.34 -40.07
C SER A 133 3.56 -15.31 -40.23
N GLU A 134 2.98 -15.63 -41.40
CA GLU A 134 1.50 -15.63 -41.55
C GLU A 134 0.80 -16.77 -40.79
N LYS A 135 1.41 -17.96 -40.72
CA LYS A 135 0.88 -19.08 -39.92
C LYS A 135 1.09 -18.92 -38.41
N SER A 136 2.20 -18.33 -38.00
CA SER A 136 2.50 -18.05 -36.58
C SER A 136 1.75 -16.82 -36.05
N SER A 137 1.48 -15.82 -36.89
CA SER A 137 0.76 -14.60 -36.50
C SER A 137 -0.70 -14.89 -36.17
N SER A 138 -1.39 -15.77 -36.88
CA SER A 138 -2.79 -16.09 -36.57
C SER A 138 -2.96 -16.85 -35.25
N GLU A 139 -1.98 -17.67 -34.85
CA GLU A 139 -2.03 -18.39 -33.56
C GLU A 139 -1.53 -17.53 -32.38
N ASN A 140 -0.63 -16.58 -32.64
CA ASN A 140 -0.10 -15.66 -31.63
C ASN A 140 -0.97 -14.41 -31.42
N THR A 141 -1.79 -13.99 -32.40
CA THR A 141 -2.68 -12.82 -32.22
C THR A 141 -3.71 -13.05 -31.12
N ILE A 142 -4.12 -14.31 -30.86
CA ILE A 142 -5.00 -14.67 -29.74
C ILE A 142 -4.22 -14.69 -28.39
N LYS A 143 -2.89 -14.83 -28.42
CA LYS A 143 -2.05 -14.98 -27.21
C LYS A 143 -1.25 -13.72 -26.84
N SER A 144 -1.24 -12.68 -27.67
CA SER A 144 -0.27 -11.57 -27.56
C SER A 144 -0.84 -10.18 -27.23
N GLU A 145 -2.04 -10.08 -26.65
CA GLU A 145 -2.53 -8.80 -26.11
C GLU A 145 -2.14 -8.55 -24.64
N ILE A 146 -1.15 -9.28 -24.10
CA ILE A 146 -0.51 -8.89 -22.85
C ILE A 146 0.67 -8.02 -23.23
N LYS A 147 0.61 -6.72 -22.90
CA LYS A 147 1.79 -5.85 -23.03
C LYS A 147 2.96 -6.57 -22.36
N LEU A 148 4.08 -6.76 -23.05
CA LEU A 148 5.25 -7.49 -22.53
C LEU A 148 5.68 -7.00 -21.13
N GLN A 149 5.44 -5.72 -20.86
CA GLN A 149 5.66 -5.07 -19.57
C GLN A 149 4.72 -5.55 -18.45
N GLU A 150 3.44 -5.84 -18.74
CA GLU A 150 2.44 -6.27 -17.76
C GLU A 150 2.83 -7.62 -17.13
N GLY A 151 3.26 -8.59 -17.95
CA GLY A 151 3.71 -9.90 -17.45
C GLY A 151 4.93 -9.83 -16.53
N PHE A 152 5.87 -8.93 -16.82
CA PHE A 152 7.05 -8.70 -15.98
C PHE A 152 6.69 -8.11 -14.61
N PHE A 153 5.85 -7.05 -14.56
CA PHE A 153 5.43 -6.44 -13.30
C PHE A 153 4.53 -7.36 -12.45
N VAL A 154 3.70 -8.17 -13.11
CA VAL A 154 2.93 -9.25 -12.47
C VAL A 154 3.88 -10.24 -11.80
N ALA A 155 4.89 -10.74 -12.51
CA ALA A 155 5.86 -11.68 -11.95
C ALA A 155 6.64 -11.08 -10.76
N ILE A 156 7.09 -9.83 -10.85
CA ILE A 156 7.75 -9.14 -9.73
C ILE A 156 6.82 -9.04 -8.52
N SER A 157 5.58 -8.61 -8.72
CA SER A 157 4.64 -8.41 -7.62
C SER A 157 4.30 -9.71 -6.90
N ILE A 158 4.10 -10.80 -7.65
CA ILE A 158 3.86 -12.13 -7.09
C ILE A 158 5.10 -12.63 -6.33
N SER A 159 6.30 -12.47 -6.90
CA SER A 159 7.54 -12.88 -6.24
C SER A 159 7.80 -12.10 -4.95
N LEU A 160 7.50 -10.80 -4.94
CA LEU A 160 7.69 -9.94 -3.78
C LEU A 160 6.68 -10.29 -2.67
N MET A 161 5.42 -10.52 -3.03
CA MET A 161 4.39 -10.94 -2.08
C MET A 161 4.67 -12.34 -1.53
N GLY A 162 4.98 -13.31 -2.39
CA GLY A 162 5.31 -14.68 -1.99
C GLY A 162 6.57 -14.72 -1.11
N GLY A 163 7.60 -13.95 -1.48
CA GLY A 163 8.81 -13.79 -0.67
C GLY A 163 8.52 -13.18 0.70
N LEU A 164 7.67 -12.14 0.76
CA LEU A 164 7.26 -11.53 2.03
C LEU A 164 6.47 -12.50 2.92
N ILE A 165 5.56 -13.30 2.35
CA ILE A 165 4.79 -14.32 3.09
C ILE A 165 5.72 -15.38 3.68
N ILE A 166 6.69 -15.87 2.91
CA ILE A 166 7.66 -16.88 3.38
C ILE A 166 8.62 -16.29 4.41
N ALA A 167 9.04 -15.02 4.24
CA ALA A 167 9.89 -14.32 5.19
C ALA A 167 9.15 -13.89 6.46
N PHE A 168 7.80 -13.83 6.43
CA PHE A 168 6.97 -13.29 7.51
C PHE A 168 7.23 -13.93 8.89
N PRO A 169 7.39 -15.27 9.04
CA PRO A 169 7.70 -15.87 10.34
C PRO A 169 9.02 -15.37 10.93
N ILE A 170 10.03 -15.18 10.08
CA ILE A 170 11.35 -14.67 10.50
C ILE A 170 11.24 -13.19 10.87
N ILE A 171 10.55 -12.38 10.04
CA ILE A 171 10.32 -10.96 10.30
C ILE A 171 9.55 -10.79 11.62
N GLY A 172 8.48 -11.55 11.82
CA GLY A 172 7.68 -11.53 13.05
C GLY A 172 8.49 -11.91 14.29
N TYR A 173 9.35 -12.94 14.18
CA TYR A 173 10.25 -13.32 15.26
C TYR A 173 11.26 -12.20 15.60
N GLN A 174 11.84 -11.54 14.59
CA GLN A 174 12.77 -10.43 14.80
C GLN A 174 12.09 -9.19 15.38
N MET A 175 10.88 -8.86 14.90
CA MET A 175 10.09 -7.79 15.50
C MET A 175 9.78 -8.08 16.96
N TRP A 176 9.42 -9.32 17.31
CA TRP A 176 9.22 -9.70 18.70
C TRP A 176 10.48 -9.54 19.53
N ARG A 177 11.64 -9.99 19.02
CA ARG A 177 12.91 -9.84 19.75
C ARG A 177 13.29 -8.37 19.97
N PHE A 178 12.84 -7.48 19.09
CA PHE A 178 13.03 -6.04 19.23
C PHE A 178 12.05 -5.39 20.22
N VAL A 179 10.79 -5.83 20.25
CA VAL A 179 9.75 -5.27 21.13
C VAL A 179 9.78 -5.86 22.54
N ALA A 180 10.09 -7.16 22.68
CA ALA A 180 10.17 -7.88 23.95
C ALA A 180 11.06 -7.24 25.04
N PRO A 181 12.22 -6.60 24.75
CA PRO A 181 12.98 -5.88 25.77
C PRO A 181 12.30 -4.59 26.25
N GLY A 182 11.39 -4.00 25.47
CA GLY A 182 10.59 -2.84 25.85
C GLY A 182 9.32 -3.17 26.66
N LEU A 183 9.01 -4.46 26.86
CA LEU A 183 7.79 -4.91 27.54
C LEU A 183 8.09 -5.41 28.97
N TYR A 184 7.26 -5.06 29.94
CA TYR A 184 7.44 -5.40 31.35
C TYR A 184 7.55 -6.93 31.54
N LYS A 185 8.45 -7.37 32.43
CA LYS A 185 8.76 -8.81 32.65
C LYS A 185 7.52 -9.64 33.05
N SER A 186 6.52 -9.02 33.67
CA SER A 186 5.22 -9.60 34.02
C SER A 186 4.22 -9.68 32.85
N GLU A 187 4.40 -8.92 31.78
CA GLU A 187 3.50 -8.88 30.61
C GLU A 187 4.00 -9.69 29.40
N LYS A 188 5.23 -10.23 29.46
CA LYS A 188 5.80 -11.05 28.38
C LYS A 188 4.94 -12.27 28.03
N GLY A 189 4.34 -12.91 29.04
CA GLY A 189 3.43 -14.05 28.83
C GLY A 189 2.08 -13.64 28.25
N ALA A 190 1.66 -12.40 28.50
CA ALA A 190 0.44 -11.83 27.96
C ALA A 190 0.54 -11.50 26.47
N PHE A 191 1.73 -11.14 25.98
CA PHE A 191 2.01 -10.71 24.60
C PHE A 191 2.27 -11.88 23.64
N LEU A 192 2.82 -13.00 24.15
CA LEU A 192 3.16 -14.19 23.37
C LEU A 192 1.98 -14.78 22.55
N PRO A 193 0.77 -14.99 23.10
CA PRO A 193 -0.35 -15.50 22.31
C PRO A 193 -0.81 -14.50 21.24
N PHE A 194 -0.67 -13.18 21.47
CA PHE A 194 -1.04 -12.17 20.47
C PHE A 194 -0.08 -12.13 19.29
N LEU A 195 1.21 -12.38 19.52
CA LEU A 195 2.21 -12.46 18.45
C LEU A 195 1.93 -13.63 17.50
N LEU A 196 1.30 -14.71 17.99
CA LEU A 196 0.87 -15.82 17.14
C LEU A 196 -0.51 -15.53 16.51
N ALA A 197 -1.41 -14.87 17.25
CA ALA A 197 -2.73 -14.50 16.76
C ALA A 197 -2.68 -13.48 15.61
N SER A 198 -1.70 -12.57 15.58
CA SER A 198 -1.58 -11.56 14.51
C SER A 198 -1.29 -12.15 13.12
N PRO A 199 -0.28 -13.03 12.91
CA PRO A 199 -0.12 -13.77 11.66
C PRO A 199 -1.40 -14.50 11.26
N LEU A 200 -2.02 -15.22 12.20
CA LEU A 200 -3.21 -16.02 11.92
C LEU A 200 -4.38 -15.14 11.46
N MET A 201 -4.63 -14.02 12.14
CA MET A 201 -5.65 -13.07 11.73
C MET A 201 -5.32 -12.36 10.41
N PHE A 202 -4.03 -12.11 10.14
CA PHE A 202 -3.61 -11.56 8.84
C PHE A 202 -3.94 -12.52 7.70
N PHE A 203 -3.59 -13.81 7.86
CA PHE A 203 -3.93 -14.85 6.88
C PHE A 203 -5.43 -15.06 6.75
N LEU A 204 -6.19 -14.99 7.85
CA LEU A 204 -7.65 -15.04 7.82
C LEU A 204 -8.21 -13.86 7.01
N GLY A 205 -7.71 -12.65 7.23
CA GLY A 205 -8.09 -11.45 6.48
C GLY A 205 -7.70 -11.50 5.01
N ALA A 206 -6.49 -11.97 4.69
CA ALA A 206 -6.02 -12.17 3.32
C ALA A 206 -6.87 -13.22 2.57
N SER A 207 -7.22 -14.32 3.26
CA SER A 207 -8.10 -15.36 2.71
C SER A 207 -9.51 -14.83 2.49
N PHE A 208 -10.06 -14.08 3.45
CA PHE A 208 -11.36 -13.43 3.31
C PHE A 208 -11.38 -12.44 2.13
N ALA A 209 -10.32 -11.65 1.97
CA ALA A 209 -10.18 -10.74 0.84
C ALA A 209 -10.24 -11.48 -0.49
N TYR A 210 -9.44 -12.55 -0.64
CA TYR A 210 -9.37 -13.31 -1.88
C TYR A 210 -10.65 -14.10 -2.20
N PHE A 211 -11.25 -14.76 -1.21
CA PHE A 211 -12.38 -15.67 -1.43
C PHE A 211 -13.76 -15.01 -1.31
N VAL A 212 -13.87 -13.86 -0.63
CA VAL A 212 -15.17 -13.19 -0.41
C VAL A 212 -15.21 -11.83 -1.08
N VAL A 213 -14.20 -10.99 -0.83
CA VAL A 213 -14.23 -9.59 -1.30
C VAL A 213 -13.94 -9.49 -2.79
N THR A 214 -12.88 -10.14 -3.26
CA THR A 214 -12.50 -10.15 -4.67
C THR A 214 -13.65 -10.61 -5.58
N PRO A 215 -14.30 -11.78 -5.39
CA PRO A 215 -15.41 -12.18 -6.24
C PRO A 215 -16.59 -11.21 -6.16
N LEU A 216 -16.91 -10.69 -4.97
CA LEU A 216 -17.99 -9.72 -4.81
C LEU A 216 -17.73 -8.41 -5.57
N ALA A 217 -16.49 -7.94 -5.60
CA ALA A 217 -16.11 -6.78 -6.40
C ALA A 217 -16.21 -7.09 -7.91
N PHE A 218 -15.76 -8.26 -8.36
CA PHE A 218 -15.88 -8.64 -9.77
C PHE A 218 -17.33 -8.85 -10.20
N ASP A 219 -18.18 -9.48 -9.39
CA ASP A 219 -19.61 -9.64 -9.66
C ASP A 219 -20.28 -8.29 -9.87
N PHE A 220 -19.90 -7.29 -9.07
CA PHE A 220 -20.37 -5.92 -9.24
C PHE A 220 -19.89 -5.29 -10.56
N PHE A 221 -18.59 -5.34 -10.86
CA PHE A 221 -18.05 -4.75 -12.09
C PHE A 221 -18.57 -5.44 -13.36
N LEU A 222 -18.70 -6.77 -13.33
CA LEU A 222 -19.27 -7.56 -14.42
C LEU A 222 -20.78 -7.29 -14.56
N GLY A 223 -21.48 -7.00 -13.46
CA GLY A 223 -22.89 -6.60 -13.47
C GLY A 223 -23.17 -5.30 -14.24
N PHE A 224 -22.17 -4.43 -14.41
CA PHE A 224 -22.26 -3.23 -15.26
C PHE A 224 -21.83 -3.43 -16.70
N GLN A 225 -21.31 -4.61 -17.05
CA GLN A 225 -21.17 -4.94 -18.45
C GLN A 225 -22.58 -5.09 -19.03
N GLN A 226 -23.10 -4.02 -19.60
CA GLN A 226 -24.21 -4.15 -20.52
C GLN A 226 -23.67 -4.99 -21.69
N PRO A 227 -24.21 -6.21 -21.93
CA PRO A 227 -23.87 -6.91 -23.15
C PRO A 227 -24.35 -5.99 -24.27
N GLY A 228 -23.42 -5.34 -24.96
CA GLY A 228 -23.72 -4.74 -26.24
C GLY A 228 -24.41 -5.82 -27.06
N SER A 229 -25.63 -5.54 -27.50
CA SER A 229 -26.42 -6.42 -28.34
C SER A 229 -25.64 -6.75 -29.60
N LEU A 230 -24.81 -7.79 -29.53
CA LEU A 230 -24.21 -8.46 -30.66
C LEU A 230 -25.01 -9.75 -30.92
N ALA A 231 -26.34 -9.64 -30.88
CA ALA A 231 -27.22 -10.70 -31.33
C ALA A 231 -28.56 -10.08 -31.76
N SER A 232 -28.60 -9.68 -33.03
CA SER A 232 -29.74 -9.68 -33.98
C SER A 232 -29.97 -8.33 -34.69
N GLY A 233 -29.52 -8.27 -35.95
CA GLY A 233 -29.90 -7.23 -36.92
C GLY A 233 -28.76 -6.78 -37.81
N GLU A 234 -28.56 -7.45 -38.96
CA GLU A 234 -28.02 -6.78 -40.14
C GLU A 234 -28.87 -5.52 -40.39
N ASN A 235 -28.26 -4.33 -40.34
CA ASN A 235 -28.85 -3.00 -40.63
C ASN A 235 -29.33 -2.16 -39.43
N SER A 236 -28.42 -1.77 -38.53
CA SER A 236 -28.65 -0.59 -37.69
C SER A 236 -27.36 0.21 -37.49
N GLU A 237 -27.24 1.32 -38.22
CA GLU A 237 -26.15 2.31 -38.18
C GLU A 237 -26.17 3.17 -36.91
N THR A 238 -26.53 2.59 -35.76
CA THR A 238 -26.47 3.29 -34.48
C THR A 238 -25.81 2.36 -33.48
N GLY A 239 -24.51 2.14 -33.69
CA GLY A 239 -23.65 1.42 -32.77
C GLY A 239 -23.54 2.17 -31.45
N THR A 240 -24.46 1.90 -30.52
CA THR A 240 -24.25 2.24 -29.11
C THR A 240 -23.02 1.49 -28.65
N ALA A 241 -21.97 2.23 -28.29
CA ALA A 241 -20.72 1.71 -27.77
C ALA A 241 -21.00 0.79 -26.57
N GLY A 242 -21.01 -0.51 -26.81
CA GLY A 242 -21.02 -1.50 -25.74
C GLY A 242 -19.70 -1.39 -24.99
N ILE A 243 -19.74 -1.17 -23.68
CA ILE A 243 -18.55 -1.20 -22.83
C ILE A 243 -18.15 -2.68 -22.70
N ALA A 244 -17.37 -3.17 -23.66
CA ALA A 244 -16.73 -4.47 -23.56
C ALA A 244 -15.60 -4.39 -22.51
N PHE A 245 -15.60 -5.30 -21.55
CA PHE A 245 -14.55 -5.36 -20.53
C PHE A 245 -13.24 -5.82 -21.18
N GLN A 246 -12.35 -4.87 -21.43
CA GLN A 246 -10.94 -5.14 -21.75
C GLN A 246 -10.20 -5.42 -20.43
N GLY A 247 -10.37 -6.64 -19.90
CA GLY A 247 -9.71 -7.04 -18.65
C GLY A 247 -8.19 -7.07 -18.80
N SER A 248 -7.47 -6.22 -18.07
CA SER A 248 -6.01 -6.32 -17.93
C SER A 248 -5.66 -7.20 -16.72
N ALA A 249 -4.76 -8.16 -16.91
CA ALA A 249 -4.22 -8.98 -15.83
C ALA A 249 -3.49 -8.15 -14.76
N GLN A 250 -2.90 -7.01 -15.16
CA GLN A 250 -2.24 -6.11 -14.22
C GLN A 250 -3.23 -5.39 -13.31
N GLU A 251 -4.40 -5.00 -13.81
CA GLU A 251 -5.42 -4.33 -12.99
C GLU A 251 -6.07 -5.33 -12.02
N TYR A 252 -6.38 -6.54 -12.50
CA TYR A 252 -6.85 -7.65 -11.66
C TYR A 252 -5.89 -7.92 -10.49
N LEU A 253 -4.59 -8.06 -10.81
CA LEU A 253 -3.58 -8.37 -9.80
C LEU A 253 -3.38 -7.20 -8.84
N SER A 254 -3.33 -5.97 -9.34
CA SER A 254 -3.17 -4.76 -8.52
C SER A 254 -4.35 -4.59 -7.56
N LEU A 255 -5.58 -4.82 -8.03
CA LEU A 255 -6.79 -4.79 -7.20
C LEU A 255 -6.77 -5.89 -6.15
N THR A 256 -6.45 -7.12 -6.54
CA THR A 256 -6.36 -8.27 -5.62
C THR A 256 -5.32 -8.05 -4.53
N ILE A 257 -4.13 -7.54 -4.88
CA ILE A 257 -3.08 -7.21 -3.91
C ILE A 257 -3.54 -6.10 -2.96
N LYS A 258 -4.18 -5.04 -3.47
CA LYS A 258 -4.72 -3.96 -2.62
C LYS A 258 -5.71 -4.51 -1.61
N PHE A 259 -6.65 -5.36 -2.03
CA PHE A 259 -7.59 -6.01 -1.13
C PHE A 259 -6.90 -6.88 -0.09
N ILE A 260 -6.01 -7.79 -0.49
CA ILE A 260 -5.29 -8.67 0.44
C ILE A 260 -4.53 -7.86 1.50
N VAL A 261 -3.81 -6.81 1.10
CA VAL A 261 -3.03 -5.97 2.02
C VAL A 261 -3.96 -5.17 2.94
N ALA A 262 -4.97 -4.51 2.38
CA ALA A 262 -5.88 -3.68 3.16
C ALA A 262 -6.69 -4.49 4.18
N PHE A 263 -7.27 -5.62 3.76
CA PHE A 263 -8.03 -6.49 4.65
C PHE A 263 -7.14 -7.23 5.63
N GLY A 264 -5.94 -7.66 5.23
CA GLY A 264 -4.96 -8.24 6.14
C GLY A 264 -4.63 -7.28 7.29
N ILE A 265 -4.47 -5.98 7.00
CA ILE A 265 -4.28 -4.93 8.01
C ILE A 265 -5.56 -4.70 8.82
N CYS A 266 -6.75 -4.64 8.20
CA CYS A 266 -8.01 -4.44 8.92
C CYS A 266 -8.32 -5.58 9.90
N PHE A 267 -7.98 -6.82 9.56
CA PHE A 267 -8.12 -7.97 10.45
C PHE A 267 -7.13 -7.95 11.62
N GLN A 268 -6.17 -7.03 11.65
CA GLN A 268 -5.37 -6.75 12.85
C GLN A 268 -6.12 -5.88 13.86
N LEU A 269 -7.22 -5.20 13.50
CA LEU A 269 -7.96 -4.34 14.42
C LEU A 269 -8.42 -5.08 15.70
N PRO A 270 -9.00 -6.29 15.64
CA PRO A 270 -9.38 -7.02 16.84
C PRO A 270 -8.19 -7.38 17.72
N VAL A 271 -7.07 -7.79 17.11
CA VAL A 271 -5.86 -8.15 17.85
C VAL A 271 -5.24 -6.92 18.52
N LEU A 272 -5.12 -5.82 17.78
CA LEU A 272 -4.54 -4.56 18.23
C LEU A 272 -5.36 -3.93 19.36
N LEU A 273 -6.69 -3.82 19.18
CA LEU A 273 -7.57 -3.23 20.18
C LEU A 273 -7.63 -4.08 21.45
N THR A 274 -7.67 -5.42 21.31
CA THR A 274 -7.63 -6.31 22.48
C THR A 274 -6.32 -6.17 23.25
N LEU A 275 -5.19 -6.02 22.56
CA LEU A 275 -3.89 -5.79 23.19
C LEU A 275 -3.86 -4.44 23.93
N MET A 276 -4.34 -3.37 23.30
CA MET A 276 -4.44 -2.06 23.91
C MET A 276 -5.37 -2.06 25.14
N GLY A 277 -6.46 -2.82 25.10
CA GLY A 277 -7.37 -2.99 26.22
C GLY A 277 -6.72 -3.74 27.37
N LYS A 278 -5.96 -4.79 27.05
CA LYS A 278 -5.17 -5.54 28.04
C LYS A 278 -4.08 -4.70 28.70
N ALA A 279 -3.47 -3.77 27.95
CA ALA A 279 -2.48 -2.82 28.46
C ALA A 279 -3.10 -1.63 29.21
N GLY A 280 -4.43 -1.56 29.34
CA GLY A 280 -5.14 -0.45 30.01
C GLY A 280 -5.13 0.87 29.24
N LEU A 281 -4.66 0.90 27.98
CA LEU A 281 -4.60 2.11 27.15
C LEU A 281 -5.97 2.52 26.60
N ILE A 282 -6.87 1.55 26.43
CA ILE A 282 -8.23 1.77 25.94
C ILE A 282 -9.20 1.03 26.83
N SER A 283 -10.41 1.58 27.00
CA SER A 283 -11.48 0.91 27.72
C SER A 283 -12.65 0.53 26.82
N SER A 284 -13.38 -0.54 27.12
CA SER A 284 -14.58 -0.96 26.38
C SER A 284 -15.63 0.16 26.32
N SER A 285 -15.78 0.92 27.41
CA SER A 285 -16.62 2.13 27.47
C SER A 285 -16.08 3.23 26.55
N GLY A 286 -14.77 3.46 26.55
CA GLY A 286 -14.09 4.40 25.64
C GLY A 286 -14.32 4.06 24.17
N LEU A 287 -14.16 2.80 23.77
CA LEU A 287 -14.44 2.36 22.40
C LEU A 287 -15.92 2.56 22.04
N LYS A 288 -16.85 2.29 22.96
CA LYS A 288 -18.28 2.53 22.71
C LYS A 288 -18.58 4.00 22.45
N ASN A 289 -17.94 4.91 23.16
CA ASN A 289 -18.13 6.35 22.99
C ASN A 289 -17.60 6.88 21.65
N VAL A 290 -16.60 6.21 21.06
CA VAL A 290 -16.01 6.61 19.78
C VAL A 290 -16.57 5.87 18.56
N ARG A 291 -17.65 5.08 18.71
CA ARG A 291 -18.30 4.34 17.60
C ARG A 291 -18.60 5.22 16.39
N LYS A 292 -19.17 6.42 16.61
CA LYS A 292 -19.47 7.37 15.53
C LYS A 292 -18.22 7.81 14.74
N PHE A 293 -17.07 7.90 15.39
CA PHE A 293 -15.79 8.21 14.72
C PHE A 293 -15.20 7.00 14.02
N ALA A 294 -15.33 5.81 14.61
CA ALA A 294 -14.91 4.55 13.99
C ALA A 294 -15.68 4.30 12.69
N ILE A 295 -16.99 4.59 12.64
CA ILE A 295 -17.80 4.47 11.43
C ILE A 295 -17.23 5.32 10.28
N VAL A 296 -16.87 6.58 10.54
CA VAL A 296 -16.27 7.45 9.52
C VAL A 296 -14.89 6.96 9.11
N GLY A 297 -14.06 6.52 10.06
CA GLY A 297 -12.75 5.96 9.75
C GLY A 297 -12.83 4.71 8.85
N ILE A 298 -13.80 3.83 9.11
CA ILE A 298 -14.03 2.63 8.31
C ILE A 298 -14.57 2.99 6.92
N LEU A 299 -15.45 3.98 6.79
CA LEU A 299 -15.95 4.43 5.49
C LEU A 299 -14.84 5.04 4.61
N VAL A 300 -13.94 5.81 5.21
CA VAL A 300 -12.75 6.36 4.53
C VAL A 300 -11.83 5.23 4.10
N LEU A 301 -11.60 4.25 4.96
CA LEU A 301 -10.80 3.08 4.62
C LEU A 301 -11.44 2.28 3.48
N ALA A 302 -12.76 2.04 3.54
CA ALA A 302 -13.48 1.34 2.49
C ALA A 302 -13.31 2.07 1.15
N ALA A 303 -13.53 3.40 1.11
CA ALA A 303 -13.32 4.21 -0.10
C ALA A 303 -11.87 4.23 -0.60
N LEU A 304 -10.88 4.05 0.28
CA LEU A 304 -9.47 3.96 -0.13
C LEU A 304 -9.16 2.62 -0.80
N VAL A 305 -9.86 1.57 -0.38
CA VAL A 305 -9.56 0.17 -0.72
C VAL A 305 -10.37 -0.27 -1.93
N THR A 306 -11.66 0.04 -1.96
CA THR A 306 -12.50 -0.21 -3.13
C THR A 306 -12.29 0.88 -4.17
N PRO A 307 -12.37 0.55 -5.47
CA PRO A 307 -12.59 1.53 -6.52
C PRO A 307 -13.89 2.32 -6.28
N PRO A 308 -14.23 3.34 -7.11
CA PRO A 308 -15.36 4.24 -6.88
C PRO A 308 -16.72 3.57 -7.08
N ASP A 309 -17.06 2.67 -6.18
CA ASP A 309 -18.33 1.98 -6.09
C ASP A 309 -18.88 2.00 -4.66
N VAL A 310 -20.05 2.62 -4.53
CA VAL A 310 -20.80 2.77 -3.28
C VAL A 310 -21.35 1.43 -2.76
N ILE A 311 -21.75 0.49 -3.64
CA ILE A 311 -22.38 -0.77 -3.21
C ILE A 311 -21.35 -1.66 -2.53
N THR A 312 -20.23 -1.94 -3.22
CA THR A 312 -19.12 -2.69 -2.62
C THR A 312 -18.58 -1.94 -1.39
N GLN A 313 -18.46 -0.62 -1.43
CA GLN A 313 -18.05 0.17 -0.25
C GLN A 313 -18.95 -0.07 0.99
N ILE A 314 -20.27 -0.13 0.83
CA ILE A 314 -21.21 -0.42 1.94
C ILE A 314 -21.04 -1.86 2.44
N ILE A 315 -20.89 -2.83 1.54
CA ILE A 315 -20.70 -4.23 1.92
C ILE A 315 -19.40 -4.40 2.71
N LEU A 316 -18.32 -3.79 2.24
CA LEU A 316 -17.04 -3.76 2.95
C LEU A 316 -17.14 -3.05 4.29
N PHE A 317 -17.88 -1.94 4.36
CA PHE A 317 -18.15 -1.24 5.61
C PHE A 317 -18.80 -2.17 6.64
N VAL A 318 -19.84 -2.92 6.26
CA VAL A 318 -20.53 -3.86 7.16
C VAL A 318 -19.55 -4.91 7.71
N VAL A 319 -18.69 -5.45 6.86
CA VAL A 319 -17.69 -6.44 7.27
C VAL A 319 -16.70 -5.86 8.28
N VAL A 320 -16.08 -4.72 7.95
CA VAL A 320 -15.04 -4.12 8.81
C VAL A 320 -15.65 -3.55 10.10
N TYR A 321 -16.87 -3.01 10.04
CA TYR A 321 -17.61 -2.59 11.23
C TYR A 321 -17.96 -3.78 12.14
N GLY A 322 -18.34 -4.92 11.56
CA GLY A 322 -18.52 -6.17 12.30
C GLY A 322 -17.25 -6.59 13.05
N LEU A 323 -16.08 -6.48 12.43
CA LEU A 323 -14.80 -6.74 13.11
C LEU A 323 -14.55 -5.75 14.25
N TYR A 324 -14.89 -4.48 14.07
CA TYR A 324 -14.79 -3.48 15.13
C TYR A 324 -15.68 -3.82 16.34
N GLU A 325 -16.92 -4.27 16.13
CA GLU A 325 -17.79 -4.73 17.23
C GLU A 325 -17.24 -5.96 17.95
N ILE A 326 -16.72 -6.93 17.20
CA ILE A 326 -16.04 -8.10 17.77
C ILE A 326 -14.85 -7.65 18.62
N SER A 327 -14.13 -6.62 18.18
CA SER A 327 -13.00 -6.05 18.92
C SER A 327 -13.46 -5.46 20.26
N ILE A 328 -14.54 -4.70 20.29
CA ILE A 328 -15.11 -4.14 21.53
C ILE A 328 -15.52 -5.27 22.48
N PHE A 329 -16.14 -6.32 21.95
CA PHE A 329 -16.55 -7.48 22.74
C PHE A 329 -15.34 -8.20 23.37
N LEU A 330 -14.27 -8.40 22.61
CA LEU A 330 -13.02 -9.01 23.11
C LEU A 330 -12.38 -8.15 24.21
N VAL A 331 -12.32 -6.83 24.04
CA VAL A 331 -11.80 -5.90 25.05
C VAL A 331 -12.62 -5.99 26.34
N ALA A 332 -13.95 -5.95 26.24
CA ALA A 332 -14.83 -6.06 27.41
C ALA A 332 -14.64 -7.38 28.17
N ARG A 333 -14.43 -8.48 27.44
CA ARG A 333 -14.15 -9.79 28.05
C ARG A 333 -12.81 -9.81 28.79
N VAL A 334 -11.79 -9.16 28.24
CA VAL A 334 -10.47 -9.05 28.89
C VAL A 334 -10.55 -8.18 30.14
N GLU A 335 -11.21 -7.02 30.07
CA GLU A 335 -11.43 -6.14 31.22
C GLU A 335 -12.16 -6.84 32.36
N LYS A 336 -13.25 -7.55 32.04
CA LYS A 336 -14.00 -8.31 33.04
C LYS A 336 -13.11 -9.32 33.77
N LYS A 337 -12.27 -10.04 33.01
CA LYS A 337 -11.35 -11.02 33.58
C LYS A 337 -10.29 -10.39 34.48
N ILE A 338 -9.79 -9.20 34.12
CA ILE A 338 -8.84 -8.44 34.96
C ILE A 338 -9.52 -8.01 36.26
N ASN A 339 -10.74 -7.48 36.20
CA ASN A 339 -11.49 -7.07 37.38
C ASN A 339 -11.83 -8.25 38.30
N GLU A 340 -12.22 -9.40 37.74
CA GLU A 340 -12.47 -10.63 38.50
C GLU A 340 -11.19 -11.14 39.20
N GLN A 341 -10.01 -10.99 38.58
CA GLN A 341 -8.73 -11.33 39.20
C GLN A 341 -8.39 -10.38 40.35
N LEU A 342 -8.55 -9.07 40.14
CA LEU A 342 -8.34 -8.07 41.18
C LEU A 342 -9.30 -8.24 42.37
N ALA A 343 -10.53 -8.69 42.12
CA ALA A 343 -11.49 -9.03 43.18
C ALA A 343 -11.05 -10.25 43.98
N ASN A 344 -10.59 -11.32 43.31
CA ASN A 344 -10.06 -12.50 43.99
C ASN A 344 -8.76 -12.24 44.76
N ASP A 345 -7.95 -11.27 44.31
CA ASP A 345 -6.70 -10.88 44.98
C ASP A 345 -6.94 -9.92 46.18
N GLY A 346 -8.21 -9.64 46.54
CA GLY A 346 -8.57 -8.88 47.73
C GLY A 346 -8.39 -7.36 47.62
N TYR A 347 -8.22 -6.82 46.41
CA TYR A 347 -8.10 -5.37 46.18
C TYR A 347 -9.45 -4.65 46.07
N PHE A 348 -10.55 -5.40 45.98
CA PHE A 348 -11.90 -4.88 46.16
C PHE A 348 -12.38 -5.30 47.56
N GLU A 349 -12.29 -4.40 48.53
CA GLU A 349 -13.22 -4.46 49.67
C GLU A 349 -14.61 -4.31 49.06
N ASP A 350 -15.47 -5.32 49.25
CA ASP A 350 -16.89 -5.17 48.96
C ASP A 350 -17.38 -3.94 49.72
N GLU A 351 -17.79 -2.89 49.01
CA GLU A 351 -18.50 -1.72 49.57
C GLU A 351 -19.83 -2.11 50.26
N ASN A 352 -20.12 -3.41 50.39
CA ASN A 352 -21.30 -3.99 51.02
C ASN A 352 -20.99 -5.00 52.14
N GLU A 353 -19.75 -5.15 52.59
CA GLU A 353 -19.52 -5.75 53.92
C GLU A 353 -19.66 -4.64 54.96
N ASP A 354 -20.86 -4.57 55.56
CA ASP A 354 -21.07 -3.88 56.82
C ASP A 354 -19.87 -4.15 57.73
N PHE A 355 -19.18 -3.08 58.13
CA PHE A 355 -18.22 -3.08 59.23
C PHE A 355 -18.97 -3.52 60.49
N ASP A 356 -19.16 -4.83 60.65
CA ASP A 356 -19.58 -5.46 61.89
C ASP A 356 -18.34 -5.56 62.77
N ASP A 357 -17.71 -4.40 63.03
CA ASP A 357 -16.54 -4.27 63.90
C ASP A 357 -17.00 -4.65 65.32
N PRO A 358 -16.52 -5.77 65.90
CA PRO A 358 -16.95 -6.20 67.22
C PRO A 358 -16.65 -5.16 68.32
N ILE A 359 -15.83 -4.14 68.02
CA ILE A 359 -15.52 -3.02 68.92
C ILE A 359 -16.69 -2.00 69.00
N MET A 360 -17.52 -1.87 67.96
CA MET A 360 -18.70 -0.97 67.99
C MET A 360 -19.84 -1.50 68.85
N LYS A 361 -20.01 -2.83 68.95
CA LYS A 361 -21.07 -3.45 69.77
C LYS A 361 -20.89 -3.22 71.28
N GLU A 362 -19.67 -2.95 71.74
CA GLU A 362 -19.38 -2.71 73.16
C GLU A 362 -19.70 -1.27 73.62
N PHE A 363 -19.94 -0.34 72.68
CA PHE A 363 -20.37 1.03 72.97
C PHE A 363 -21.89 1.20 73.04
N ASP A 364 -22.65 0.38 72.30
CA ASP A 364 -24.13 0.43 72.29
C ASP A 364 -24.79 -0.29 73.49
N GLU A 365 -24.07 -1.11 74.25
CA GLU A 365 -24.59 -1.76 75.47
C GLU A 365 -24.48 -0.90 76.75
N LYS A 366 -24.05 0.37 76.64
CA LYS A 366 -23.81 1.26 77.80
C LYS A 366 -24.60 2.59 77.80
N GLU A 367 -25.65 2.71 77.00
CA GLU A 367 -26.76 3.67 77.26
C GLU A 367 -27.98 2.93 77.79
#